data_AF-A0A7X3MGX6-F1
#
_entry.id   AF-A0A7X3MGX6-F1
#
_cell.length_a   1.000
_cell.length_b   1.000
_cell.length_c   1.000
_cell.angle_alpha   90.00
_cell.angle_beta   90.00
_cell.angle_gamma   90.00
#
_symmetry.space_group_name_H-M   'P 1'
#
loop_
_entity.id
_entity.type
_entity.pdbx_description
1 polymer ?
#
loop_
_entity_poly.entity_id
_entity_poly.type
_entity_poly.pdbx_seq_one_letter_code
_entity_poly.pdbx_strand_id
1 'polypeptide(L)'
;MNVTNDRFKDRQLHSEGDLQMVSTESKEYAEVPACQRIAENNHIITDFQTDRLLEKILQPANLNNAYKKVKSNKGGGGMDGMSVDELLLFLRDTQRKLIQQSKDGKYKPNPVRRVEIPKETKGEFRKLGVPTVVDRVFIEGNR
;
A
#
# COMPACT_ATOMS: atom_id res chain seq x y z
N MET A 1 17.97 -20.01 60.33
CA MET A 1 18.70 -19.39 59.19
C MET A 1 18.91 -20.45 58.12
N ASN A 2 18.71 -20.03 56.86
CA ASN A 2 18.94 -20.72 55.57
C ASN A 2 17.85 -21.71 55.10
N VAL A 3 17.03 -21.22 54.16
CA VAL A 3 15.98 -21.92 53.40
C VAL A 3 16.37 -21.86 51.92
N THR A 4 16.54 -23.01 51.25
CA THR A 4 16.38 -23.16 49.79
C THR A 4 16.47 -24.65 49.40
N ASN A 5 15.42 -25.20 48.79
CA ASN A 5 15.35 -25.51 47.35
C ASN A 5 14.16 -26.45 47.07
N ASP A 6 13.16 -25.87 46.42
CA ASP A 6 11.95 -26.50 45.90
C ASP A 6 12.24 -27.09 44.52
N ARG A 7 11.82 -28.33 44.28
CA ARG A 7 12.01 -29.07 43.01
C ARG A 7 10.65 -29.66 42.62
N PHE A 8 9.97 -28.98 41.71
CA PHE A 8 8.63 -29.33 41.23
C PHE A 8 8.62 -30.61 40.38
N LYS A 9 7.51 -31.34 40.51
CA LYS A 9 7.22 -32.69 40.02
C LYS A 9 6.56 -32.70 38.64
N ASP A 10 6.69 -33.85 37.98
CA ASP A 10 6.04 -34.28 36.73
C ASP A 10 4.50 -34.34 36.77
N ARG A 11 3.88 -34.25 35.58
CA ARG A 11 2.83 -35.16 35.00
C ARG A 11 2.10 -34.47 33.83
N GLN A 12 2.24 -34.96 32.59
CA GLN A 12 1.43 -35.99 31.90
C GLN A 12 0.19 -35.40 31.19
N LEU A 13 0.21 -35.42 29.86
CA LEU A 13 -0.86 -34.92 28.96
C LEU A 13 -1.80 -36.06 28.57
N HIS A 14 -3.10 -35.88 28.80
CA HIS A 14 -4.19 -36.56 28.09
C HIS A 14 -5.48 -35.74 28.23
N SER A 15 -6.09 -35.37 27.12
CA SER A 15 -7.54 -35.14 27.02
C SER A 15 -7.93 -35.14 25.54
N GLU A 16 -8.42 -36.28 25.06
CA GLU A 16 -9.50 -36.30 24.08
C GLU A 16 -10.76 -35.81 24.80
N GLY A 17 -11.54 -34.93 24.17
CA GLY A 17 -12.73 -34.32 24.75
C GLY A 17 -13.74 -34.01 23.65
N ASP A 18 -14.91 -34.61 23.79
CA ASP A 18 -15.95 -34.77 22.76
C ASP A 18 -16.64 -33.47 22.31
N LEU A 19 -17.15 -33.49 21.07
CA LEU A 19 -18.07 -32.49 20.51
C LEU A 19 -19.37 -32.45 21.33
N GLN A 20 -19.61 -31.36 22.06
CA GLN A 20 -20.89 -31.11 22.72
C GLN A 20 -21.74 -30.11 21.93
N MET A 21 -22.74 -30.64 21.22
CA MET A 21 -23.85 -29.87 20.64
C MET A 21 -24.79 -29.44 21.77
N VAL A 22 -24.88 -28.14 22.05
CA VAL A 22 -25.83 -27.60 23.03
C VAL A 22 -26.92 -26.84 22.27
N SER A 23 -28.09 -27.47 22.19
CA SER A 23 -29.34 -26.87 21.74
C SER A 23 -29.94 -26.05 22.87
N THR A 24 -29.96 -24.72 22.72
CA THR A 24 -30.76 -23.83 23.58
C THR A 24 -31.82 -23.13 22.73
N GLU A 25 -33.06 -23.58 22.88
CA GLU A 25 -34.26 -22.86 22.48
C GLU A 25 -34.50 -21.70 23.46
N SER A 26 -34.49 -20.47 22.96
CA SER A 26 -35.05 -19.32 23.68
C SER A 26 -36.05 -18.59 22.79
N LYS A 27 -37.32 -18.86 23.10
CA LYS A 27 -38.54 -18.06 22.98
C LYS A 27 -38.44 -16.69 22.30
N GLU A 28 -39.35 -16.50 21.34
CA GLU A 28 -40.02 -15.24 21.00
C GLU A 28 -39.08 -14.13 20.47
N TYR A 29 -38.67 -14.28 19.21
CA TYR A 29 -38.13 -13.17 18.43
C TYR A 29 -39.26 -12.14 18.25
N ALA A 30 -39.19 -11.04 19.00
CA ALA A 30 -39.89 -9.82 18.66
C ALA A 30 -39.56 -9.48 17.19
N GLU A 31 -40.61 -9.21 16.41
CA GLU A 31 -40.55 -8.90 14.99
C GLU A 31 -39.40 -7.94 14.67
N VAL A 32 -38.34 -8.47 14.06
CA VAL A 32 -37.24 -7.67 13.54
C VAL A 32 -37.83 -6.84 12.40
N PRO A 33 -37.68 -5.50 12.39
CA PRO A 33 -38.09 -4.71 11.24
C PRO A 33 -37.33 -5.27 10.04
N ALA A 34 -38.06 -5.74 9.03
CA ALA A 34 -37.47 -6.25 7.81
C ALA A 34 -36.44 -5.21 7.33
N CYS A 35 -35.17 -5.61 7.25
CA CYS A 35 -34.15 -4.78 6.62
C CYS A 35 -34.70 -4.42 5.24
N GLN A 36 -35.09 -3.16 5.07
CA GLN A 36 -35.46 -2.62 3.79
C GLN A 36 -34.24 -2.85 2.90
N ARG A 37 -34.40 -3.75 1.92
CA ARG A 37 -33.29 -4.29 1.14
C ARG A 37 -32.49 -3.11 0.58
N ILE A 38 -31.18 -3.10 0.81
CA ILE A 38 -30.24 -2.13 0.22
C ILE A 38 -30.08 -2.42 -1.28
N ALA A 39 -31.19 -2.53 -2.00
CA ALA A 39 -31.21 -3.02 -3.37
C ALA A 39 -32.27 -2.28 -4.18
N GLU A 40 -32.33 -0.95 -4.06
CA GLU A 40 -33.19 -0.14 -4.95
C GLU A 40 -32.50 1.08 -5.56
N ASN A 41 -31.24 1.39 -5.21
CA ASN A 41 -30.49 2.48 -5.84
C ASN A 41 -29.19 2.01 -6.48
N ASN A 42 -29.27 1.02 -7.37
CA ASN A 42 -28.18 0.72 -8.32
C ASN A 42 -28.20 1.73 -9.47
N HIS A 43 -28.07 3.02 -9.18
CA HIS A 43 -27.50 3.91 -10.17
C HIS A 43 -26.01 3.57 -10.22
N ILE A 44 -25.64 2.59 -11.05
CA ILE A 44 -24.25 2.42 -11.43
C ILE A 44 -23.90 3.72 -12.14
N ILE A 45 -23.13 4.58 -11.47
CA ILE A 45 -22.52 5.76 -12.07
C ILE A 45 -21.45 5.22 -13.04
N THR A 46 -21.87 4.71 -14.20
CA THR A 46 -20.98 4.24 -15.27
C THR A 46 -20.47 5.39 -16.14
N ASP A 47 -20.86 6.64 -15.85
CA ASP A 47 -20.42 7.80 -16.63
C ASP A 47 -19.03 8.34 -16.22
N PHE A 48 -18.26 7.58 -15.44
CA PHE A 48 -16.82 7.83 -15.41
C PHE A 48 -16.23 7.29 -16.71
N GLN A 49 -16.06 8.18 -17.70
CA GLN A 49 -15.25 7.91 -18.88
C GLN A 49 -13.78 7.67 -18.46
N THR A 50 -13.48 6.45 -18.04
CA THR A 50 -12.13 5.93 -17.79
C THR A 50 -11.37 5.63 -19.08
N ASP A 51 -11.93 6.01 -20.22
CA ASP A 51 -11.31 5.83 -21.52
C ASP A 51 -10.00 6.63 -21.58
N ARG A 52 -8.93 5.90 -21.92
CA ARG A 52 -7.60 6.42 -22.22
C ARG A 52 -6.87 7.10 -21.06
N LEU A 53 -7.07 6.62 -19.82
CA LEU A 53 -6.36 7.13 -18.64
C LEU A 53 -4.84 7.03 -18.77
N LEU A 54 -4.32 5.92 -19.31
CA LEU A 54 -2.89 5.73 -19.51
C LEU A 54 -2.32 6.79 -20.47
N GLU A 55 -3.03 7.08 -21.55
CA GLU A 55 -2.65 8.10 -22.52
C GLU A 55 -2.67 9.49 -21.88
N LYS A 56 -3.67 9.80 -21.05
CA LYS A 56 -3.75 11.05 -20.27
C LYS A 56 -2.56 11.18 -19.30
N ILE A 57 -2.24 10.13 -18.55
CA ILE A 57 -1.09 10.09 -17.63
C ILE A 57 0.22 10.32 -18.38
N LEU A 58 0.36 9.71 -19.56
CA LEU A 58 1.57 9.81 -20.39
C LEU A 58 1.62 11.06 -21.29
N GLN A 59 0.66 11.99 -21.18
CA GLN A 59 0.71 13.24 -21.94
C GLN A 59 1.95 14.07 -21.56
N PRO A 60 2.64 14.70 -22.53
CA PRO A 60 3.82 15.50 -22.25
C PRO A 60 3.58 16.63 -21.23
N ALA A 61 2.42 17.28 -21.30
CA ALA A 61 2.03 18.33 -20.36
C ALA A 61 1.91 17.78 -18.93
N ASN A 62 1.29 16.60 -18.78
CA ASN A 62 1.11 15.95 -17.49
C ASN A 62 2.44 15.48 -16.90
N LEU A 63 3.30 14.84 -17.71
CA LEU A 63 4.64 14.42 -17.29
C LEU A 63 5.52 15.61 -16.87
N ASN A 64 5.41 16.75 -17.56
CA ASN A 64 6.09 17.98 -17.14
C ASN A 64 5.58 18.51 -15.81
N ASN A 65 4.27 18.45 -15.57
CA ASN A 65 3.70 18.84 -14.27
C ASN A 65 4.15 17.88 -13.16
N ALA A 66 4.16 16.58 -13.43
CA ALA A 66 4.68 15.57 -12.51
C ALA A 66 6.17 15.80 -12.19
N TYR A 67 6.99 16.09 -13.20
CA TYR A 67 8.40 16.46 -13.01
C TYR A 67 8.54 17.67 -12.08
N LYS A 68 7.76 18.74 -12.29
CA LYS A 68 7.77 19.93 -11.44
C LYS A 68 7.38 19.61 -9.99
N LYS A 69 6.35 18.78 -9.79
CA LYS A 69 5.92 18.31 -8.45
C LYS A 69 7.03 17.51 -7.76
N VAL A 70 7.67 16.57 -8.47
CA VAL A 70 8.78 15.79 -7.91
C VAL A 70 9.95 16.70 -7.54
N LYS A 71 10.23 17.72 -8.37
CA LYS A 71 11.25 18.72 -8.07
C LYS A 71 10.92 19.58 -6.86
N SER A 72 9.66 20.01 -6.72
CA SER A 72 9.23 20.85 -5.59
C SER A 72 9.15 20.09 -4.27
N ASN A 73 8.73 18.83 -4.31
CA ASN A 73 8.63 17.98 -3.12
C ASN A 73 10.00 17.77 -2.46
N LYS A 74 11.08 17.87 -3.26
CA LYS A 74 12.44 17.56 -2.85
C LYS A 74 12.50 16.13 -2.28
N GLY A 75 13.70 15.62 -2.01
CA GLY A 75 13.85 14.31 -1.39
C GLY A 75 14.95 13.48 -2.02
N GLY A 76 15.46 12.56 -1.22
CA GLY A 76 16.59 11.72 -1.62
C GLY A 76 16.30 10.85 -2.84
N GLY A 77 17.38 10.45 -3.50
CA GLY A 77 17.35 9.42 -4.53
C GLY A 77 16.81 8.10 -4.00
N GLY A 78 16.36 7.26 -4.94
CA GLY A 78 15.97 5.89 -4.65
C GLY A 78 17.21 5.00 -4.45
N MET A 79 17.08 3.72 -4.79
CA MET A 79 18.21 2.78 -4.78
C MET A 79 19.28 3.10 -5.83
N ASP A 80 18.91 3.84 -6.88
CA ASP A 80 19.77 4.28 -7.97
C ASP A 80 20.71 5.44 -7.60
N GLY A 81 20.51 6.07 -6.44
CA GLY A 81 21.31 7.21 -5.99
C GLY A 81 21.12 8.49 -6.81
N MET A 82 20.29 8.46 -7.86
CA MET A 82 20.06 9.58 -8.75
C MET A 82 19.43 10.76 -8.00
N SER A 83 20.00 11.94 -8.18
CA SER A 83 19.46 13.19 -7.64
C SER A 83 18.35 13.76 -8.54
N VAL A 84 17.59 14.71 -7.98
CA VAL A 84 16.55 15.43 -8.75
C VAL A 84 17.16 16.29 -9.86
N ASP A 85 18.40 16.74 -9.70
CA ASP A 85 19.09 17.61 -10.67
C ASP A 85 19.54 16.82 -11.91
N GLU A 86 19.95 15.56 -11.72
CA GLU A 86 20.33 14.63 -12.81
C GLU A 86 19.13 14.10 -13.60
N LEU A 87 17.92 14.18 -13.02
CA LEU A 87 16.69 13.63 -13.61
C LEU A 87 16.40 14.19 -15.00
N LEU A 88 16.61 15.49 -15.23
CA LEU A 88 16.32 16.11 -16.53
C LEU A 88 17.20 15.54 -17.64
N LEU A 89 18.50 15.38 -17.35
CA LEU A 89 19.47 14.83 -18.29
C LEU A 89 19.10 13.39 -18.61
N PHE A 90 18.81 12.59 -17.59
CA PHE A 90 18.41 11.20 -17.76
C PHE A 90 17.12 11.05 -18.58
N LEU A 91 16.09 11.84 -18.28
CA LEU A 91 14.82 11.80 -19.00
C LEU A 91 14.98 12.24 -20.46
N ARG A 92 15.85 13.20 -20.76
CA ARG A 92 16.08 13.64 -22.14
C ARG A 92 16.45 12.48 -23.08
N ASP A 93 17.26 11.55 -22.57
CA ASP A 93 17.76 10.42 -23.35
C ASP A 93 16.83 9.20 -23.30
N THR A 94 16.18 8.97 -22.16
CA THR A 94 15.42 7.72 -21.91
C THR A 94 13.90 7.85 -21.95
N GLN A 95 13.34 9.06 -21.84
CA GLN A 95 11.89 9.28 -21.66
C GLN A 95 11.06 8.60 -22.75
N ARG A 96 11.48 8.68 -24.01
CA ARG A 96 10.75 8.04 -25.12
C ARG A 96 10.65 6.53 -24.95
N LYS A 97 11.75 5.90 -24.53
CA LYS A 97 11.79 4.45 -24.25
C LYS A 97 10.90 4.10 -23.06
N LEU A 98 10.94 4.89 -22.00
CA LEU A 98 10.12 4.66 -20.80
C LEU A 98 8.63 4.77 -21.12
N ILE A 99 8.21 5.83 -21.83
CA ILE A 99 6.82 6.01 -22.28
C ILE A 99 6.37 4.83 -23.13
N GLN A 100 7.19 4.37 -24.08
CA GLN A 100 6.85 3.22 -24.91
C GLN A 100 6.71 1.94 -24.07
N GLN A 101 7.65 1.69 -23.16
CA GLN A 101 7.56 0.55 -22.25
C GLN A 101 6.33 0.60 -21.35
N SER A 102 5.92 1.80 -20.89
CA SER A 102 4.69 1.97 -20.12
C SER A 102 3.45 1.67 -20.97
N LYS A 103 3.41 2.13 -22.22
CA LYS A 103 2.32 1.82 -23.16
C LYS A 103 2.24 0.33 -23.49
N ASP A 104 3.38 -0.32 -23.66
CA ASP A 104 3.48 -1.75 -23.97
C ASP A 104 3.27 -2.64 -22.73
N GLY A 105 3.08 -2.06 -21.54
CA GLY A 105 2.97 -2.80 -20.27
C GLY A 105 4.26 -3.49 -19.82
N LYS A 106 5.41 -3.11 -20.40
CA LYS A 106 6.74 -3.69 -20.13
C LYS A 106 7.58 -2.89 -19.14
N TYR A 107 7.09 -1.72 -18.71
CA TYR A 107 7.78 -0.91 -17.71
C TYR A 107 7.82 -1.64 -16.37
N LYS A 108 9.03 -1.84 -15.84
CA LYS A 108 9.26 -2.44 -14.52
C LYS A 108 9.85 -1.36 -13.61
N PRO A 109 9.09 -0.89 -12.60
CA PRO A 109 9.60 0.05 -11.61
C PRO A 109 10.80 -0.51 -10.86
N ASN A 110 11.70 0.37 -10.43
CA ASN A 110 12.85 -0.03 -9.63
C ASN A 110 12.43 -0.35 -8.19
N PRO A 111 13.20 -1.21 -7.48
CA PRO A 111 12.95 -1.47 -6.07
C PRO A 111 13.09 -0.20 -5.22
N VAL A 112 12.24 -0.08 -4.20
CA VAL A 112 12.23 1.07 -3.30
C VAL A 112 13.37 1.00 -2.26
N ARG A 113 14.01 2.13 -1.99
CA ARG A 113 15.03 2.26 -0.93
C ARG A 113 14.37 2.28 0.45
N ARG A 114 14.82 1.45 1.38
CA ARG A 114 14.35 1.47 2.77
C ARG A 114 15.04 2.59 3.54
N VAL A 115 14.27 3.43 4.22
CA VAL A 115 14.77 4.49 5.08
C VAL A 115 14.03 4.44 6.40
N GLU A 116 14.75 4.51 7.51
CA GLU A 116 14.16 4.61 8.84
C GLU A 116 14.14 6.07 9.27
N ILE A 117 12.95 6.58 9.60
CA ILE A 117 12.76 7.93 10.12
C ILE A 117 12.28 7.82 11.57
N PRO A 118 12.94 8.49 12.53
CA PRO A 118 12.51 8.45 13.93
C PRO A 118 11.09 9.00 14.08
N LYS A 119 10.30 8.38 14.95
CA LYS A 119 9.04 8.95 15.43
C LYS A 119 9.32 9.94 16.57
N GLU A 120 8.28 10.68 16.95
CA GLU A 120 8.30 11.54 18.14
C GLU A 120 8.56 10.72 19.43
N THR A 121 8.10 9.46 19.47
CA THR A 121 8.41 8.51 20.53
C THR A 121 9.85 7.99 20.42
N LYS A 122 10.61 8.17 21.50
CA LYS A 122 12.02 7.78 21.60
C LYS A 122 12.19 6.27 21.39
N GLY A 123 12.99 5.89 20.39
CA GLY A 123 13.32 4.50 20.07
C GLY A 123 12.39 3.84 19.05
N GLU A 124 11.34 4.51 18.58
CA GLU A 124 10.50 4.02 17.50
C GLU A 124 10.87 4.64 16.15
N PHE A 125 10.85 3.81 15.10
CA PHE A 125 11.17 4.23 13.74
C PHE A 125 10.04 3.90 12.76
N ARG A 126 9.77 4.80 11.82
CA ARG A 126 8.93 4.55 10.65
C ARG A 126 9.82 4.06 9.51
N LYS A 127 9.53 2.86 9.01
CA LYS A 127 10.16 2.33 7.80
C LYS A 127 9.46 2.91 6.59
N LEU A 128 10.14 3.74 5.83
CA LEU A 128 9.68 4.28 4.56
C LEU A 128 10.30 3.55 3.38
N GLY A 129 9.56 3.47 2.29
CA GLY A 129 10.07 3.07 0.97
C GLY A 129 10.18 4.30 0.08
N VAL A 130 11.39 4.66 -0.30
CA VAL A 130 11.68 5.78 -1.20
C VAL A 130 11.92 5.24 -2.61
N PRO A 131 10.99 5.43 -3.56
CA PRO A 131 11.17 5.04 -4.96
C PRO A 131 12.22 5.92 -5.66
N THR A 132 12.67 5.46 -6.82
CA THR A 132 13.59 6.24 -7.68
C THR A 132 12.94 7.52 -8.16
N VAL A 133 13.75 8.52 -8.51
CA VAL A 133 13.24 9.82 -8.95
C VAL A 133 12.42 9.69 -10.23
N VAL A 134 12.84 8.79 -11.12
CA VAL A 134 12.15 8.45 -12.37
C VAL A 134 10.78 7.86 -12.07
N ASP A 135 10.71 6.86 -11.19
CA ASP A 135 9.44 6.22 -10.81
C ASP A 135 8.46 7.23 -10.20
N ARG A 136 8.96 8.19 -9.39
CA ARG A 136 8.11 9.24 -8.81
C ARG A 136 7.41 10.09 -9.86
N VAL A 137 8.04 10.36 -11.00
CA VAL A 137 7.41 11.15 -12.08
C VAL A 137 6.21 10.43 -12.66
N PHE A 138 6.31 9.11 -12.87
CA PHE A 138 5.19 8.32 -13.38
C PHE A 138 4.07 8.15 -12.35
N ILE A 139 4.41 8.11 -11.05
CA ILE A 139 3.42 8.04 -9.96
C ILE A 139 2.68 9.38 -9.78
N GLU A 140 3.40 10.50 -9.76
CA GLU A 140 2.81 11.85 -9.57
C GLU A 140 1.98 12.31 -10.78
N GLY A 141 2.17 11.69 -11.95
CA GLY A 141 1.33 11.91 -13.13
C GLY A 141 -0.11 11.41 -12.99
N ASN A 142 -0.46 10.74 -11.89
CA ASN A 142 -1.81 10.22 -11.64
C ASN A 142 -2.62 11.05 -10.61
N ARG A 143 -2.22 12.31 -10.36
CA ARG A 143 -2.87 13.22 -9.40
C ARG A 143 -3.38 14.50 -10.03
#